data_AF-A0A2R7K9I5-F1
#
_entry.id   AF-A0A2R7K9I5-F1
#
_cell.length_a   1.000
_cell.length_b   1.000
_cell.length_c   1.000
_cell.angle_alpha   90.00
_cell.angle_beta   90.00
_cell.angle_gamma   90.00
#
_symmetry.space_group_name_H-M   'P 1'
#
loop_
_entity.id
_entity.type
_entity.pdbx_description
1 polymer ?
#
loop_
_entity_poly.entity_id
_entity_poly.type
_entity_poly.pdbx_seq_one_letter_code
_entity_poly.pdbx_strand_id
1 'polypeptide(L)' 'MLNTTITLNDQIVKKHIAEIEPTDRIINLGEVLEIESDDYGFSCVIFRLNQKQVVRFLSDEVLWCYKS' A
#
# COMPACT_ATOMS: atom_id res chain seq x y z
N MET A 1 15.78 -27.01 -18.71
CA MET A 1 15.57 -25.61 -18.32
C MET A 1 14.17 -25.50 -17.76
N LEU A 2 14.01 -25.09 -16.50
CA LEU A 2 12.70 -24.83 -15.91
C LEU A 2 12.20 -23.51 -16.49
N ASN A 3 11.19 -23.58 -17.37
CA ASN A 3 10.45 -22.41 -17.82
C ASN A 3 9.53 -22.00 -16.67
N THR A 4 10.00 -21.11 -15.81
CA THR A 4 9.14 -20.50 -14.79
C THR A 4 8.23 -19.49 -15.50
N THR A 5 6.99 -19.89 -15.76
CA THR A 5 5.94 -18.97 -16.19
C THR A 5 5.68 -17.99 -15.04
N ILE A 6 6.04 -16.72 -15.22
CA ILE A 6 5.63 -15.66 -14.29
C ILE A 6 4.16 -15.38 -14.58
N THR A 7 3.26 -15.95 -13.77
CA THR A 7 1.86 -15.57 -13.78
C THR A 7 1.77 -14.13 -13.27
N LEU A 8 1.50 -13.17 -14.15
CA LEU A 8 1.12 -11.81 -13.73
C LEU A 8 -0.15 -11.95 -12.92
N ASN A 9 -0.04 -11.74 -11.61
CA ASN A 9 -1.15 -11.87 -10.70
C ASN A 9 -2.04 -10.63 -10.91
N ASP A 10 -3.21 -10.79 -11.53
CA ASP A 10 -4.23 -9.73 -11.81
C ASP A 10 -4.78 -9.03 -10.54
N GLN A 11 -4.19 -9.35 -9.39
CA GLN A 11 -4.53 -8.85 -8.07
C GLN A 11 -3.63 -7.70 -7.64
N ILE A 12 -2.75 -7.16 -8.49
CA ILE A 12 -1.90 -6.00 -8.13
C ILE A 12 -2.35 -4.78 -8.93
N VAL A 13 -2.63 -3.69 -8.23
CA VAL A 13 -3.04 -2.41 -8.81
C VAL A 13 -2.15 -1.28 -8.31
N LYS A 14 -2.11 -0.17 -9.06
CA LYS A 14 -1.54 1.09 -8.59
C LYS A 14 -2.67 1.96 -8.04
N LYS A 15 -2.46 2.55 -6.88
CA LYS A 15 -3.31 3.60 -6.32
C LYS A 15 -2.45 4.82 -6.03
N HIS A 16 -2.97 6.00 -6.34
CA HIS A 16 -2.38 7.23 -5.83
C HIS A 16 -2.58 7.27 -4.30
N ILE A 17 -1.68 7.88 -3.53
CA ILE A 17 -1.79 7.90 -2.05
C ILE A 17 -3.12 8.48 -1.57
N ALA A 18 -3.67 9.46 -2.30
CA ALA A 18 -4.97 10.06 -2.00
C ALA A 18 -6.18 9.12 -2.22
N GLU A 19 -5.97 7.97 -2.87
CA GLU A 19 -6.98 6.93 -3.12
C GLU A 19 -6.84 5.75 -2.14
N ILE A 20 -5.88 5.81 -1.22
CA ILE A 20 -5.67 4.76 -0.22
C ILE A 20 -6.72 4.91 0.88
N GLU A 21 -7.35 3.79 1.20
CA GLU A 21 -8.36 3.71 2.26
C GLU A 21 -7.92 2.71 3.34
N PRO A 22 -8.47 2.79 4.56
CA PRO A 22 -8.36 1.70 5.53
C PRO A 22 -8.76 0.36 4.90
N THR A 23 -8.13 -0.72 5.32
CA THR A 23 -8.19 -2.09 4.77
C THR A 23 -7.44 -2.33 3.46
N ASP A 24 -7.02 -1.29 2.73
CA ASP A 24 -6.12 -1.48 1.60
C ASP A 24 -4.82 -2.13 2.05
N ARG A 25 -4.27 -3.01 1.21
CA ARG A 25 -3.02 -3.72 1.51
C ARG A 25 -1.91 -3.27 0.57
N ILE A 26 -1.05 -2.39 1.07
CA ILE A 26 0.11 -1.86 0.35
C ILE A 26 1.20 -2.95 0.31
N ILE A 27 1.72 -3.22 -0.87
CA ILE A 27 2.78 -4.22 -1.06
C ILE A 27 4.03 -3.78 -0.27
N ASN A 28 4.70 -4.75 0.35
CA ASN A 28 5.83 -4.59 1.28
C ASN A 28 5.53 -3.90 2.61
N LEU A 29 4.39 -3.23 2.78
CA LEU A 29 4.03 -2.51 4.00
C LEU A 29 2.92 -3.18 4.80
N GLY A 30 1.90 -3.75 4.17
CA GLY A 30 0.81 -4.44 4.86
C GLY A 30 -0.52 -3.69 4.79
N GLU A 31 -1.44 -4.04 5.69
CA GLU A 31 -2.79 -3.48 5.75
C GLU A 31 -2.76 -2.06 6.34
N VAL A 32 -3.45 -1.12 5.71
CA VAL A 32 -3.68 0.22 6.22
C VAL A 32 -4.81 0.16 7.24
N LEU A 33 -4.54 0.61 8.46
CA LEU A 33 -5.52 0.68 9.54
C LEU A 33 -6.19 2.05 9.59
N GLU A 34 -5.40 3.10 9.40
CA GLU A 34 -5.81 4.50 9.49
C GLU A 34 -4.99 5.32 8.48
N ILE A 35 -5.58 6.37 7.93
CA ILE A 35 -4.90 7.33 7.06
C ILE A 35 -5.37 8.75 7.39
N GLU A 36 -4.42 9.66 7.52
CA GLU A 36 -4.67 11.08 7.75
C GLU A 36 -3.84 11.91 6.76
N SER A 37 -4.35 13.09 6.41
CA SER A 37 -3.67 14.00 5.47
C SER A 37 -3.50 15.39 6.06
N ASP A 38 -2.42 16.05 5.66
CA ASP A 38 -2.15 17.46 5.97
C ASP A 38 -1.51 18.15 4.75
N ASP A 39 -1.13 19.42 4.89
CA ASP A 39 -0.54 20.22 3.80
C ASP A 39 0.76 19.64 3.22
N TYR A 40 1.41 18.70 3.92
CA TYR A 40 2.70 18.14 3.58
C TYR A 40 2.65 16.65 3.17
N GLY A 41 1.46 16.02 3.10
CA GLY A 41 1.31 14.65 2.64
C GLY A 41 0.35 13.80 3.47
N PHE A 42 0.62 12.50 3.52
CA PHE A 42 -0.24 11.50 4.13
C PHE A 42 0.51 10.69 5.18
N SER A 43 -0.12 10.46 6.33
CA SER A 43 0.37 9.56 7.38
C SER A 43 -0.55 8.34 7.45
N CYS A 44 -0.01 7.16 7.18
CA CYS A 44 -0.73 5.90 7.30
C CYS A 44 -0.28 5.13 8.53
N VAL A 45 -1.22 4.65 9.32
CA VAL A 45 -0.97 3.59 10.30
C VAL A 45 -1.14 2.25 9.58
N ILE A 46 -0.09 1.44 9.53
CA ILE A 46 -0.09 0.13 8.88
C ILE A 46 0.14 -1.00 9.89
N PHE A 47 -0.36 -2.19 9.59
CA PHE A 47 -0.05 -3.41 10.33
C PHE A 47 0.96 -4.28 9.57
N ARG A 48 2.18 -4.36 10.09
CA ARG A 48 3.30 -5.08 9.48
C ARG A 48 4.11 -5.81 10.54
N LEU A 49 4.57 -7.02 10.24
CA LEU A 49 5.42 -7.82 11.15
C LEU A 49 4.82 -7.94 12.57
N ASN A 50 3.50 -8.13 12.65
CA ASN A 50 2.72 -8.21 13.90
C ASN A 50 2.80 -6.95 14.77
N GLN A 51 3.05 -5.77 14.19
CA GLN A 51 3.13 -4.50 14.89
C GLN A 51 2.42 -3.39 14.11
N LYS A 52 1.92 -2.38 14.83
CA LYS A 52 1.45 -1.12 14.22
C LYS A 52 2.65 -0.23 13.93
N GLN A 53 2.71 0.35 12.74
CA GLN A 53 3.78 1.25 12.32
C GLN A 53 3.16 2.48 11.65
N VAL A 54 3.79 3.64 11.78
CA VAL A 54 3.39 4.85 11.06
C VAL A 54 4.36 5.05 9.90
N VAL A 55 3.82 5.21 8.70
CA VAL A 55 4.59 5.51 7.49
C VAL A 55 4.04 6.79 6.89
N ARG A 56 4.94 7.69 6.51
CA ARG A 56 4.59 8.96 5.88
C ARG A 56 4.92 8.92 4.40
N PHE A 57 3.99 9.41 3.60
CA PHE A 57 4.07 9.49 2.15
C PHE A 57 3.92 10.92 1.67
N LEU A 58 4.56 11.23 0.55
CA LEU A 58 4.36 12.52 -0.15
C LEU A 58 3.06 12.48 -0.95
N SER A 59 2.49 13.66 -1.20
CA SER A 59 1.16 13.79 -1.83
C SER A 59 1.08 13.26 -3.26
N ASP A 60 2.20 13.05 -3.95
CA ASP A 60 2.28 12.59 -5.34
C ASP A 60 2.70 11.10 -5.47
N GLU A 61 2.83 10.38 -4.36
CA GLU A 61 3.26 8.98 -4.39
C GLU A 61 2.19 8.05 -4.96
N VAL A 62 2.65 7.09 -5.76
CA VAL A 62 1.84 6.02 -6.32
C VAL A 62 2.28 4.70 -5.71
N LEU A 63 1.35 4.05 -5.01
CA LEU A 63 1.59 2.83 -4.27
C LEU A 63 1.06 1.62 -5.01
N TRP A 64 1.79 0.51 -4.90
CA TRP A 64 1.32 -0.79 -5.37
C TRP A 64 0.53 -1.47 -4.27
N CYS A 65 -0.71 -1.83 -4.57
CA CYS A 65 -1.64 -2.44 -3.62
C CYS A 65 -2.15 -3.77 -4.16
N TYR A 66 -2.55 -4.66 -3.27
CA TYR A 66 -3.42 -5.76 -3.65
C TYR A 66 -4.81 -5.23 -3.97
N LYS A 67 -5.45 -5.81 -4.98
CA LYS A 67 -6.84 -5.54 -5.33
C LYS A 67 -7.72 -6.08 -4.20
N SER A 68 -8.40 -5.16 -3.53
CA SER A 68 -9.40 -5.44 -2.48
C SER A 68 -10.60 -6.19 -3.04
#